data_AF-A0A6V8RCD1-F1
#
_entry.id   AF-A0A6V8RCD1-F1
#
_cell.length_a   1.000
_cell.length_b   1.000
_cell.length_c   1.000
_cell.angle_alpha   90.00
_cell.angle_beta   90.00
_cell.angle_gamma   90.00
#
_symmetry.space_group_name_H-M   'P 1'
#
loop_
_entity.id
_entity.type
_entity.pdbx_description
1 polymer ?
#
loop_
_entity_poly.entity_id
_entity_poly.type
_entity_poly.pdbx_seq_one_letter_code
_entity_poly.pdbx_strand_id
1 'polypeptide(L)'
;MNKTGPIVEQAQGKALVDSAIKHGVKHFVYSSVDRNGAKSLDNPTNIPHFVSKHHIEHHLINSAKDKMSWTILRPVAFMENFASGFVGKIFATAWRDVVKSRPLQLISTDDIGTFAALSFMQPHQFSGKGISLAGDELSYAQVEEIFRQKTGLPPPTTFTFMARLVLRLSEEMGTMFNFFEKEGYGADIQSLKETNPDLKDFSQWLASSSLAKP
;
A
#
# COMPACT_ATOMS: atom_id res chain seq x y z
N MET A 1 21.21 4.43 -7.40
CA MET A 1 19.75 4.50 -7.20
C MET A 1 19.40 5.82 -6.51
N ASN A 2 18.26 6.43 -6.84
CA ASN A 2 18.02 7.85 -6.61
C ASN A 2 17.67 8.18 -5.14
N LYS A 3 18.69 8.47 -4.32
CA LYS A 3 18.53 8.91 -2.92
C LYS A 3 17.66 10.17 -2.73
N THR A 4 17.38 10.90 -3.81
CA THR A 4 16.58 12.13 -3.75
C THR A 4 15.08 11.88 -3.74
N GLY A 5 14.60 10.71 -4.18
CA GLY A 5 13.16 10.41 -4.31
C GLY A 5 12.37 10.65 -3.01
N PRO A 6 12.71 9.95 -1.91
CA PRO A 6 12.05 10.15 -0.62
C PRO A 6 12.18 11.57 -0.04
N ILE A 7 13.29 12.26 -0.31
CA ILE A 7 13.52 13.64 0.14
C ILE A 7 12.58 14.61 -0.58
N VAL A 8 12.49 14.48 -1.91
CA VAL A 8 11.59 15.29 -2.75
C VAL A 8 10.14 15.02 -2.39
N GLU A 9 9.77 13.74 -2.23
CA GLU A 9 8.44 13.34 -1.79
C GLU A 9 8.07 13.98 -0.44
N GLN A 10 8.98 13.90 0.55
CA GLN A 10 8.74 14.50 1.86
C GLN A 10 8.54 16.01 1.76
N ALA A 11 9.36 16.71 0.97
CA ALA A 11 9.23 18.15 0.78
C ALA A 11 7.89 18.51 0.12
N GLN A 12 7.49 17.78 -0.93
CA GLN A 12 6.23 17.98 -1.63
C GLN A 12 5.01 17.71 -0.73
N GLY A 13 5.02 16.60 0.01
CA GLY A 13 3.93 16.23 0.91
C GLY A 13 3.71 17.26 2.01
N LYS A 14 4.79 17.73 2.66
CA LYS A 14 4.71 18.76 3.70
C LYS A 14 4.24 20.11 3.13
N ALA A 15 4.77 20.52 1.99
CA ALA A 15 4.35 21.76 1.33
C ALA A 15 2.87 21.73 0.92
N LEU A 16 2.35 20.57 0.49
CA LEU A 16 0.94 20.41 0.16
C LEU A 16 0.05 20.55 1.40
N VAL A 17 0.43 19.94 2.52
CA VAL A 17 -0.25 20.12 3.82
C VAL A 17 -0.28 21.59 4.24
N ASP A 18 0.87 22.26 4.20
CA ASP A 18 0.99 23.66 4.62
C ASP A 18 0.14 24.57 3.72
N SER A 19 0.13 24.31 2.40
CA SER A 19 -0.70 25.03 1.46
C SER A 19 -2.20 24.79 1.70
N ALA A 20 -2.61 23.55 1.98
CA ALA A 20 -4.00 23.22 2.28
C ALA A 20 -4.51 23.97 3.52
N ILE A 21 -3.70 24.00 4.59
CA ILE A 21 -4.02 24.77 5.81
C ILE A 21 -4.10 26.26 5.50
N LYS A 22 -3.11 26.82 4.78
CA LYS A 22 -3.06 28.24 4.42
C LYS A 22 -4.31 28.69 3.64
N HIS A 23 -4.85 27.83 2.77
CA HIS A 23 -6.01 28.15 1.95
C HIS A 23 -7.35 27.67 2.56
N GLY A 24 -7.35 27.22 3.82
CA GLY A 24 -8.57 26.91 4.55
C GLY A 24 -9.31 25.65 4.07
N VAL A 25 -8.58 24.68 3.51
CA VAL A 25 -9.11 23.35 3.20
C VAL A 25 -9.75 22.75 4.44
N LYS A 26 -10.95 22.18 4.30
CA LYS A 26 -11.74 21.69 5.44
C LYS A 26 -11.34 20.28 5.87
N HIS A 27 -11.08 19.41 4.90
CA HIS A 27 -10.71 18.02 5.12
C HIS A 27 -9.62 17.59 4.15
N PHE A 28 -8.57 16.94 4.67
CA PHE A 28 -7.42 16.48 3.89
C PHE A 28 -7.26 14.96 3.99
N VAL A 29 -7.34 14.27 2.85
CA VAL A 29 -7.10 12.82 2.80
C VAL A 29 -5.70 12.56 2.24
N TYR A 30 -4.86 11.91 3.03
CA TYR A 30 -3.47 11.61 2.67
C TYR A 30 -3.26 10.11 2.43
N SER A 31 -2.74 9.75 1.25
CA SER A 31 -2.30 8.38 0.97
C SER A 31 -0.85 8.18 1.40
N SER A 32 -0.68 7.43 2.48
CA SER A 32 0.57 6.97 3.04
C SER A 32 0.84 5.51 2.65
N VAL A 33 1.26 4.67 3.59
CA VAL A 33 1.52 3.24 3.46
C VAL A 33 1.41 2.56 4.83
N ASP A 34 0.96 1.31 4.86
CA ASP A 34 0.92 0.53 6.10
C ASP A 34 2.32 0.15 6.58
N ARG A 35 2.52 0.19 7.90
CA ARG A 35 3.76 -0.15 8.60
C ARG A 35 3.45 -1.02 9.81
N ASN A 36 2.62 -2.05 9.62
CA ASN A 36 2.14 -3.00 10.63
C ASN A 36 0.90 -2.52 11.41
N GLY A 37 -0.13 -2.07 10.70
CA GLY A 37 -1.46 -1.82 11.29
C GLY A 37 -1.45 -0.68 12.31
N ALA A 38 -1.96 -0.97 13.52
CA ALA A 38 -2.00 -0.02 14.63
C ALA A 38 -0.62 0.56 15.00
N LYS A 39 0.47 -0.17 14.76
CA LYS A 39 1.84 0.30 15.02
C LYS A 39 2.34 1.31 14.01
N SER A 40 1.63 1.51 12.89
CA SER A 40 2.14 2.30 11.77
C SER A 40 2.49 3.75 12.10
N LEU A 41 1.85 4.34 13.12
CA LEU A 41 2.14 5.71 13.55
C LEU A 41 3.51 5.83 14.24
N ASP A 42 3.90 4.79 14.98
CA ASP A 42 5.14 4.75 15.78
C ASP A 42 6.23 3.88 15.14
N ASN A 43 5.91 3.20 14.02
CA ASN A 43 6.84 2.40 13.25
C ASN A 43 7.25 3.15 11.96
N PRO A 44 8.38 3.86 11.95
CA PRO A 44 8.89 4.49 10.73
C PRO A 44 9.44 3.46 9.73
N THR A 45 9.75 2.23 10.17
CA THR A 45 10.56 1.23 9.45
C THR A 45 11.95 1.75 9.09
N ASN A 46 12.71 0.98 8.32
CA ASN A 46 13.98 1.39 7.69
C ASN A 46 13.86 1.52 6.15
N ILE A 47 12.65 1.48 5.60
CA ILE A 47 12.41 1.60 4.16
C ILE A 47 12.30 3.09 3.80
N PRO A 48 13.20 3.67 2.98
CA PRO A 48 13.26 5.11 2.76
C PRO A 48 11.94 5.77 2.33
N HIS A 49 11.20 5.17 1.41
CA HIS A 49 9.91 5.69 0.93
C HIS A 49 8.74 5.44 1.90
N PHE A 50 8.90 4.61 2.93
CA PHE A 50 7.93 4.50 4.04
C PHE A 50 8.22 5.56 5.10
N VAL A 51 9.50 5.82 5.37
CA VAL A 51 9.96 6.85 6.31
C VAL A 51 9.52 8.25 5.84
N SER A 52 9.65 8.56 4.54
CA SER A 52 9.18 9.85 3.99
C SER A 52 7.69 10.06 4.25
N LYS A 53 6.86 9.04 4.02
CA LYS A 53 5.41 9.08 4.27
C LYS A 53 5.08 9.17 5.75
N HIS A 54 5.80 8.44 6.60
CA HIS A 54 5.70 8.57 8.06
C HIS A 54 5.96 10.01 8.53
N HIS A 55 7.01 10.65 8.02
CA HIS A 55 7.29 12.05 8.34
C HIS A 55 6.22 13.02 7.83
N ILE A 56 5.57 12.73 6.70
CA ILE A 56 4.44 13.53 6.20
C ILE A 56 3.21 13.33 7.08
N GLU A 57 2.92 12.10 7.55
CA GLU A 57 1.82 11.85 8.49
C GLU A 57 1.98 12.67 9.77
N HIS A 58 3.17 12.61 10.40
CA HIS A 58 3.46 13.40 11.59
C HIS A 58 3.35 14.90 11.34
N HIS A 59 3.80 15.38 10.17
CA HIS A 59 3.63 16.78 9.79
C HIS A 59 2.16 17.16 9.64
N LEU A 60 1.35 16.34 8.97
CA LEU A 60 -0.09 16.56 8.82
C LEU A 60 -0.78 16.65 10.19
N ILE A 61 -0.54 15.68 11.06
CA ILE A 61 -1.15 15.63 12.41
C ILE A 61 -0.77 16.88 13.22
N ASN A 62 0.52 17.23 13.24
CA ASN A 62 1.04 18.34 14.04
C ASN A 62 0.66 19.73 13.50
N SER A 63 0.57 19.88 12.18
CA SER A 63 0.29 21.17 11.53
C SER A 63 -1.20 21.46 11.44
N ALA A 64 -2.04 20.45 11.20
CA ALA A 64 -3.47 20.63 10.96
C ALA A 64 -4.22 21.12 12.20
N LYS A 65 -3.95 20.54 13.37
CA LYS A 65 -4.58 20.89 14.66
C LYS A 65 -6.10 21.08 14.52
N ASP A 66 -6.61 22.26 14.87
CA ASP A 66 -7.99 22.71 14.78
C ASP A 66 -8.33 23.40 13.44
N LYS A 67 -7.33 23.63 12.57
CA LYS A 67 -7.49 24.40 11.32
C LYS A 67 -8.03 23.56 10.17
N MET A 68 -7.78 22.25 10.19
CA MET A 68 -8.13 21.33 9.10
C MET A 68 -8.32 19.93 9.66
N SER A 69 -9.43 19.28 9.33
CA SER A 69 -9.62 17.86 9.62
C SER A 69 -8.85 16.99 8.61
N TRP A 70 -8.53 15.76 8.96
CA TRP A 70 -7.74 14.89 8.08
C TRP A 70 -8.06 13.42 8.25
N THR A 71 -7.75 12.63 7.23
CA THR A 71 -7.73 11.17 7.27
C THR A 71 -6.46 10.67 6.57
N ILE A 72 -5.80 9.68 7.16
CA ILE A 72 -4.62 9.05 6.58
C ILE A 72 -5.01 7.64 6.13
N LEU A 73 -4.85 7.35 4.84
CA LEU A 73 -5.02 6.02 4.28
C LEU A 73 -3.66 5.36 4.13
N ARG A 74 -3.51 4.16 4.66
CA ARG A 74 -2.26 3.39 4.69
C ARG A 74 -2.45 2.10 3.90
N PRO A 75 -2.42 2.16 2.57
CA PRO A 75 -2.59 0.96 1.77
C PRO A 75 -1.39 0.02 1.91
N VAL A 76 -1.67 -1.28 1.77
CA VAL A 76 -0.67 -2.35 1.70
C VAL A 76 -0.14 -2.51 0.26
N ALA A 77 0.45 -3.66 -0.08
CA ALA A 77 0.90 -3.92 -1.44
C ALA A 77 -0.27 -3.95 -2.44
N PHE A 78 -0.09 -3.35 -3.62
CA PHE A 78 -1.19 -3.22 -4.58
C PHE A 78 -1.35 -4.49 -5.39
N MET A 79 -2.60 -4.90 -5.63
CA MET A 79 -2.93 -6.01 -6.53
C MET A 79 -2.48 -5.71 -7.97
N GLU A 80 -2.55 -4.43 -8.37
CA GLU A 80 -2.13 -3.90 -9.67
C GLU A 80 -0.64 -4.12 -9.97
N ASN A 81 0.18 -4.40 -8.95
CA ASN A 81 1.58 -4.76 -9.17
C ASN A 81 1.71 -5.97 -10.11
N PHE A 82 0.74 -6.89 -10.17
CA PHE A 82 0.78 -8.02 -11.09
C PHE A 82 0.53 -7.63 -12.57
N ALA A 83 -0.06 -6.46 -12.85
CA ALA A 83 -0.33 -5.97 -14.20
C ALA A 83 0.77 -5.04 -14.75
N SER A 84 1.77 -4.68 -13.93
CA SER A 84 2.79 -3.65 -14.24
C SER A 84 3.95 -4.12 -15.13
N GLY A 85 3.68 -4.98 -16.12
CA GLY A 85 4.66 -5.44 -17.09
C GLY A 85 5.91 -6.07 -16.45
N PHE A 86 7.11 -5.60 -16.83
CA PHE A 86 8.36 -6.16 -16.31
C PHE A 86 8.57 -5.89 -14.81
N VAL A 87 8.14 -4.73 -14.30
CA VAL A 87 8.21 -4.42 -12.87
C VAL A 87 7.33 -5.38 -12.08
N GLY A 88 6.14 -5.69 -12.60
CA GLY A 88 5.25 -6.69 -12.01
C GLY A 88 5.86 -8.09 -11.97
N LYS A 89 6.56 -8.49 -13.03
CA LYS A 89 7.31 -9.76 -13.05
C LYS A 89 8.40 -9.82 -11.99
N ILE A 90 9.13 -8.72 -11.76
CA ILE A 90 10.13 -8.64 -10.70
C ILE A 90 9.48 -8.73 -9.33
N PHE A 91 8.37 -8.03 -9.09
CA PHE A 91 7.61 -8.09 -7.84
C PHE A 91 7.13 -9.52 -7.55
N ALA A 92 6.48 -10.17 -8.52
CA ALA A 92 6.00 -11.54 -8.37
C ALA A 92 7.14 -12.54 -8.09
N THR A 93 8.26 -12.44 -8.82
CA THR A 93 9.43 -13.29 -8.57
C THR A 93 10.05 -13.02 -7.19
N ALA A 94 10.17 -11.76 -6.79
CA ALA A 94 10.74 -11.38 -5.49
C ALA A 94 9.86 -11.87 -4.33
N TRP A 95 8.54 -11.76 -4.44
CA TRP A 95 7.61 -12.31 -3.46
C TRP A 95 7.83 -13.82 -3.33
N ARG A 96 7.70 -14.57 -4.42
CA ARG A 96 7.88 -16.03 -4.44
C ARG A 96 9.19 -16.48 -3.78
N ASP A 97 10.27 -15.77 -4.06
CA ASP A 97 11.61 -16.20 -3.69
C ASP A 97 12.03 -15.73 -2.29
N VAL A 98 11.44 -14.65 -1.75
CA VAL A 98 11.86 -13.99 -0.51
C VAL A 98 10.83 -14.09 0.62
N VAL A 99 9.55 -13.88 0.34
CA VAL A 99 8.49 -13.87 1.37
C VAL A 99 7.87 -15.26 1.45
N LYS A 100 8.35 -16.06 2.40
CA LYS A 100 8.03 -17.49 2.53
C LYS A 100 7.39 -17.84 3.86
N SER A 101 7.69 -17.08 4.91
CA SER A 101 7.28 -17.44 6.27
C SER A 101 5.90 -16.90 6.64
N ARG A 102 5.32 -16.01 5.81
CA ARG A 102 4.02 -15.37 6.10
C ARG A 102 3.26 -14.97 4.82
N PRO A 103 1.93 -14.82 4.92
CA PRO A 103 1.17 -14.19 3.86
C PRO A 103 1.48 -12.69 3.74
N LEU A 104 1.11 -12.09 2.60
CA LEU A 104 1.21 -10.67 2.33
C LEU A 104 -0.19 -10.11 2.11
N GLN A 105 -0.46 -8.97 2.74
CA GLN A 105 -1.70 -8.24 2.53
C GLN A 105 -1.69 -7.47 1.21
N LEU A 106 -2.81 -7.52 0.49
CA LEU A 106 -3.01 -6.89 -0.80
C LEU A 106 -4.23 -5.96 -0.79
N ILE A 107 -4.21 -4.90 -1.57
CA ILE A 107 -5.34 -3.96 -1.76
C ILE A 107 -5.47 -3.58 -3.24
N SER A 108 -6.70 -3.40 -3.72
CA SER A 108 -6.95 -2.83 -5.05
C SER A 108 -6.90 -1.30 -5.01
N THR A 109 -6.38 -0.67 -6.05
CA THR A 109 -6.35 0.79 -6.14
C THR A 109 -7.76 1.42 -6.18
N ASP A 110 -8.73 0.71 -6.73
CA ASP A 110 -10.15 1.10 -6.68
C ASP A 110 -10.68 1.21 -5.26
N ASP A 111 -10.32 0.26 -4.39
CA ASP A 111 -10.78 0.27 -3.00
C ASP A 111 -10.08 1.38 -2.19
N ILE A 112 -8.82 1.72 -2.51
CA ILE A 112 -8.17 2.92 -1.96
C ILE A 112 -8.98 4.17 -2.34
N GLY A 113 -9.40 4.28 -3.60
CA GLY A 113 -10.27 5.35 -4.07
C GLY A 113 -11.62 5.38 -3.35
N THR A 114 -12.22 4.22 -3.10
CA THR A 114 -13.47 4.08 -2.36
C THR A 114 -13.34 4.60 -0.93
N PHE A 115 -12.30 4.19 -0.19
CA PHE A 115 -12.04 4.69 1.16
C PHE A 115 -11.70 6.19 1.18
N ALA A 116 -11.03 6.71 0.16
CA ALA A 116 -10.79 8.14 0.02
C ALA A 116 -12.12 8.91 -0.16
N ALA A 117 -13.01 8.42 -1.02
CA ALA A 117 -14.33 9.01 -1.22
C ALA A 117 -15.18 8.97 0.07
N LEU A 118 -15.21 7.82 0.76
CA LEU A 118 -15.90 7.66 2.05
C LEU A 118 -15.39 8.66 3.10
N SER A 119 -14.07 8.88 3.14
CA SER A 119 -13.46 9.86 4.07
C SER A 119 -13.98 11.29 3.84
N PHE A 120 -14.18 11.68 2.58
CA PHE A 120 -14.78 12.98 2.23
C PHE A 120 -16.29 13.04 2.48
N MET A 121 -17.03 11.95 2.22
CA MET A 121 -18.49 11.91 2.37
C MET A 121 -18.94 11.77 3.82
N GLN A 122 -18.11 11.16 4.67
CA GLN A 122 -18.43 10.85 6.06
C GLN A 122 -17.34 11.34 7.02
N PRO A 123 -16.95 12.63 7.00
CA PRO A 123 -15.78 13.12 7.74
C PRO A 123 -15.90 12.88 9.26
N HIS A 124 -17.11 12.82 9.83
CA HIS A 124 -17.31 12.51 11.24
C HIS A 124 -16.81 11.10 11.64
N GLN A 125 -16.85 10.13 10.72
CA GLN A 125 -16.35 8.77 10.95
C GLN A 125 -14.84 8.65 10.72
N PHE A 126 -14.27 9.43 9.80
CA PHE A 126 -12.91 9.25 9.31
C PHE A 126 -11.91 10.29 9.80
N SER A 127 -12.38 11.44 10.27
CA SER A 127 -11.51 12.53 10.74
C SER A 127 -10.64 12.09 11.92
N GLY A 128 -9.36 12.43 11.87
CA GLY A 128 -8.36 12.11 12.87
C GLY A 128 -7.90 10.65 12.87
N LYS A 129 -8.27 9.85 11.86
CA LYS A 129 -7.92 8.43 11.79
C LYS A 129 -6.84 8.14 10.77
N GLY A 130 -5.91 7.27 11.15
CA GLY A 130 -5.01 6.57 10.24
C GLY A 130 -5.49 5.14 10.04
N ILE A 131 -5.85 4.78 8.81
CA ILE A 131 -6.54 3.52 8.49
C ILE A 131 -5.67 2.71 7.56
N SER A 132 -5.29 1.52 7.99
CA SER A 132 -4.58 0.55 7.16
C SER A 132 -5.56 -0.16 6.24
N LEU A 133 -5.26 -0.23 4.94
CA LEU A 133 -6.17 -0.75 3.91
C LEU A 133 -5.62 -2.02 3.26
N ALA A 134 -6.34 -3.12 3.43
CA ALA A 134 -6.12 -4.40 2.75
C ALA A 134 -7.46 -5.04 2.40
N GLY A 135 -7.55 -5.65 1.22
CA GLY A 135 -8.70 -6.43 0.77
C GLY A 135 -8.51 -7.94 0.89
N ASP A 136 -7.25 -8.40 0.91
CA ASP A 136 -6.91 -9.82 1.03
C ASP A 136 -5.56 -10.03 1.74
N GLU A 137 -5.29 -11.25 2.22
CA GLU A 137 -4.04 -11.67 2.85
C GLU A 137 -3.69 -13.10 2.40
N LEU A 138 -2.66 -13.22 1.56
CA LEU A 138 -2.38 -14.47 0.85
C LEU A 138 -0.90 -14.84 0.91
N SER A 139 -0.60 -16.14 0.89
CA SER A 139 0.72 -16.64 0.51
C SER A 139 0.88 -16.60 -1.02
N TYR A 140 2.12 -16.62 -1.51
CA TYR A 140 2.37 -16.66 -2.96
C TYR A 140 1.73 -17.89 -3.63
N ALA A 141 1.69 -19.03 -2.94
CA ALA A 141 1.05 -20.25 -3.44
C ALA A 141 -0.45 -20.08 -3.64
N GLN A 142 -1.15 -19.39 -2.73
CA GLN A 142 -2.57 -19.08 -2.87
C GLN A 142 -2.81 -18.09 -4.03
N VAL A 143 -1.96 -17.07 -4.18
CA VAL A 143 -2.01 -16.16 -5.33
C VAL A 143 -1.85 -16.94 -6.64
N GLU A 144 -0.89 -17.86 -6.71
CA GLU A 144 -0.66 -18.68 -7.91
C GLU A 144 -1.88 -19.54 -8.25
N GLU A 145 -2.50 -20.17 -7.25
CA GLU A 145 -3.71 -20.98 -7.44
C GLU A 145 -4.87 -20.13 -7.97
N ILE A 146 -5.14 -18.97 -7.36
CA ILE A 146 -6.21 -18.06 -7.80
C ILE A 146 -5.94 -17.59 -9.24
N PHE A 147 -4.68 -17.25 -9.56
CA PHE A 147 -4.29 -16.88 -10.92
C PHE A 147 -4.57 -17.98 -11.93
N ARG A 148 -4.20 -19.23 -11.63
CA ARG A 148 -4.43 -20.38 -12.51
C ARG A 148 -5.92 -20.63 -12.72
N GLN A 149 -6.72 -20.53 -11.67
CA GLN A 149 -8.17 -20.70 -11.75
C GLN A 149 -8.81 -19.62 -12.63
N LYS A 150 -8.48 -18.34 -12.40
CA LYS A 150 -9.13 -17.19 -13.06
C LYS A 150 -8.59 -16.89 -14.45
N THR A 151 -7.29 -17.04 -14.68
CA THR A 151 -6.60 -16.65 -15.92
C THR A 151 -6.18 -17.85 -16.78
N GLY A 152 -6.09 -19.04 -16.18
CA GLY A 152 -5.55 -20.25 -16.83
C GLY A 152 -4.02 -20.34 -16.80
N LEU A 153 -3.35 -19.30 -16.31
CA LEU A 153 -1.90 -19.20 -16.24
C LEU A 153 -1.46 -18.78 -14.82
N PRO A 154 -0.24 -19.11 -14.38
CA PRO A 154 0.31 -18.56 -13.15
C PRO A 154 0.59 -17.06 -13.29
N PRO A 155 0.83 -16.34 -12.17
CA PRO A 155 1.25 -14.94 -12.22
C PRO A 155 2.50 -14.80 -13.09
N PRO A 156 2.61 -13.74 -13.91
CA PRO A 156 3.78 -13.55 -14.75
C PRO A 156 5.02 -13.31 -13.87
N THR A 157 6.04 -14.16 -14.02
CA THR A 157 7.32 -14.05 -13.32
C THR A 157 8.47 -13.80 -14.30
N THR A 158 9.63 -13.46 -13.76
CA THR A 158 10.92 -13.43 -14.46
C THR A 158 11.95 -14.33 -13.76
N PHE A 159 13.17 -14.39 -14.29
CA PHE A 159 14.26 -15.17 -13.74
C PHE A 159 14.63 -14.72 -12.32
N THR A 160 14.83 -15.68 -11.41
CA THR A 160 15.24 -15.42 -10.01
C THR A 160 16.50 -14.57 -9.91
N PHE A 161 17.49 -14.76 -10.79
CA PHE A 161 18.72 -13.96 -10.75
C PHE A 161 18.45 -12.48 -11.04
N MET A 162 17.47 -12.17 -11.90
CA MET A 162 17.07 -10.79 -12.20
C MET A 162 16.42 -10.13 -10.99
N ALA A 163 15.47 -10.82 -10.35
CA ALA A 163 14.84 -10.30 -9.13
C ALA A 163 15.87 -10.11 -8.01
N ARG A 164 16.74 -11.10 -7.77
CA ARG A 164 17.83 -10.98 -6.77
C ARG A 164 18.80 -9.84 -7.09
N LEU A 165 19.12 -9.63 -8.36
CA LEU A 165 19.97 -8.52 -8.79
C LEU A 165 19.29 -7.18 -8.46
N VAL A 166 18.01 -7.03 -8.79
CA VAL A 166 17.24 -5.83 -8.45
C VAL A 166 17.21 -5.61 -6.94
N LEU A 167 16.87 -6.63 -6.14
CA LEU A 167 16.84 -6.50 -4.67
C LEU A 167 18.20 -6.15 -4.06
N ARG A 168 19.31 -6.58 -4.69
CA ARG A 168 20.67 -6.23 -4.23
C ARG A 168 21.09 -4.82 -4.64
N LEU A 169 20.77 -4.40 -5.85
CA LEU A 169 21.11 -3.07 -6.36
C LEU A 169 20.17 -1.99 -5.82
N SER A 170 18.99 -2.40 -5.35
CA SER A 170 17.95 -1.56 -4.78
C SER A 170 17.80 -1.79 -3.28
N GLU A 171 18.49 -0.95 -2.50
CA GLU A 171 18.35 -0.93 -1.05
C GLU A 171 16.89 -0.78 -0.63
N GLU A 172 16.11 0.06 -1.32
CA GLU A 172 14.68 0.24 -1.04
C GLU A 172 13.87 -1.04 -1.24
N MET A 173 13.99 -1.68 -2.41
CA MET A 173 13.23 -2.91 -2.70
C MET A 173 13.70 -4.08 -1.83
N GLY A 174 15.01 -4.23 -1.64
CA GLY A 174 15.57 -5.27 -0.77
C GLY A 174 15.09 -5.13 0.68
N THR A 175 15.10 -3.91 1.21
CA THR A 175 14.64 -3.63 2.58
C THR A 175 13.13 -3.84 2.70
N MET A 176 12.35 -3.43 1.71
CA MET A 176 10.90 -3.62 1.67
C MET A 176 10.51 -5.10 1.66
N PHE A 177 11.13 -5.93 0.80
CA PHE A 177 10.85 -7.36 0.79
C PHE A 177 11.32 -8.07 2.07
N ASN A 178 12.40 -7.59 2.71
CA ASN A 178 12.81 -8.08 4.02
C ASN A 178 11.81 -7.67 5.12
N PHE A 179 11.21 -6.47 5.05
CA PHE A 179 10.11 -6.07 5.93
C PHE A 179 8.88 -6.96 5.72
N PHE A 180 8.51 -7.27 4.47
CA PHE A 180 7.40 -8.21 4.18
C PHE A 180 7.63 -9.59 4.79
N GLU A 181 8.86 -10.10 4.78
CA GLU A 181 9.17 -11.42 5.34
C GLU A 181 9.28 -11.43 6.88
N LYS A 182 9.75 -10.34 7.50
CA LYS A 182 10.05 -10.29 8.95
C LYS A 182 8.98 -9.64 9.80
N GLU A 183 8.27 -8.66 9.28
CA GLU A 183 7.26 -7.88 10.01
C GLU A 183 5.90 -7.94 9.32
N GLY A 184 5.85 -7.56 8.04
CA GLY A 184 4.63 -7.53 7.24
C GLY A 184 3.69 -6.38 7.61
N TYR A 185 2.62 -6.28 6.84
CA TYR A 185 1.52 -5.34 7.10
C TYR A 185 0.63 -5.82 8.24
N GLY A 186 -0.32 -4.99 8.69
CA GLY A 186 -1.21 -5.32 9.80
C GLY A 186 -2.61 -4.70 9.71
N ALA A 187 -3.15 -4.54 8.50
CA ALA A 187 -4.51 -4.05 8.31
C ALA A 187 -5.55 -5.06 8.83
N ASP A 188 -6.64 -4.55 9.42
CA ASP A 188 -7.78 -5.35 9.86
C ASP A 188 -8.82 -5.44 8.73
N ILE A 189 -8.71 -6.50 7.92
CA ILE A 189 -9.57 -6.71 6.76
C ILE A 189 -11.05 -6.86 7.17
N GLN A 190 -11.31 -7.45 8.33
CA GLN A 190 -12.69 -7.68 8.80
C GLN A 190 -13.37 -6.34 9.10
N SER A 191 -12.70 -5.44 9.82
CA SER A 191 -13.23 -4.09 10.09
C SER A 191 -13.41 -3.26 8.80
N LEU A 192 -12.53 -3.45 7.81
CA LEU A 192 -12.68 -2.79 6.51
C LEU A 192 -13.90 -3.30 5.74
N LYS A 193 -14.19 -4.61 5.77
CA LYS A 193 -15.39 -5.20 5.14
C LYS A 193 -16.69 -4.75 5.80
N GLU A 194 -16.68 -4.53 7.12
CA GLU A 194 -17.82 -3.94 7.82
C GLU A 194 -18.09 -2.50 7.37
N THR A 195 -17.04 -1.76 7.02
CA THR A 195 -17.14 -0.39 6.51
C THR A 195 -17.53 -0.35 5.03
N ASN A 196 -16.94 -1.23 4.21
CA ASN A 196 -17.22 -1.38 2.78
C ASN A 196 -17.39 -2.86 2.43
N PRO A 197 -18.63 -3.38 2.40
CA PRO A 197 -18.90 -4.78 2.07
C PRO A 197 -18.42 -5.20 0.66
N ASP A 198 -18.26 -4.24 -0.25
CA ASP A 198 -17.79 -4.46 -1.63
C ASP A 198 -16.25 -4.45 -1.75
N LEU A 199 -15.52 -4.41 -0.63
CA LEU A 199 -14.06 -4.49 -0.59
C LEU A 199 -13.58 -5.76 -1.30
N LYS A 200 -12.78 -5.59 -2.37
CA LYS A 200 -12.39 -6.70 -3.24
C LYS A 200 -11.33 -7.56 -2.56
N ASP A 201 -11.60 -8.87 -2.51
CA ASP A 201 -10.53 -9.84 -2.36
C ASP A 201 -9.72 -9.98 -3.68
N PHE A 202 -8.63 -10.74 -3.63
CA PHE A 202 -7.74 -10.89 -4.78
C PHE A 202 -8.41 -11.55 -5.99
N SER A 203 -9.32 -12.50 -5.74
CA SER A 203 -10.05 -13.26 -6.75
C SER A 203 -11.07 -12.37 -7.48
N GLN A 204 -11.77 -11.52 -6.74
CA GLN A 204 -12.72 -10.54 -7.24
C GLN A 204 -12.01 -9.47 -8.08
N TRP A 205 -10.90 -8.91 -7.56
CA TRP A 205 -10.10 -7.95 -8.31
C TRP A 205 -9.60 -8.53 -9.64
N LEU A 206 -9.05 -9.74 -9.60
CA LEU A 206 -8.48 -10.39 -10.78
C LEU A 206 -9.53 -10.62 -11.87
N ALA A 207 -10.76 -10.98 -11.47
CA ALA A 207 -11.89 -11.17 -12.39
C ALA A 207 -12.34 -9.87 -13.07
N SER A 208 -12.18 -8.71 -12.41
CA SER A 208 -12.47 -7.39 -12.99
C SER A 208 -11.28 -6.76 -13.73
N SER A 209 -10.09 -7.36 -13.64
CA SER A 209 -8.87 -6.80 -14.21
C SER A 209 -8.68 -7.16 -15.68
N SER A 210 -7.77 -6.46 -16.37
CA SER A 210 -7.35 -6.81 -17.73
C SER A 210 -6.60 -8.14 -17.85
N LEU A 211 -6.29 -8.79 -16.72
CA LEU A 211 -5.65 -10.11 -16.66
C LEU A 211 -6.67 -11.26 -16.62
N ALA A 212 -7.96 -10.98 -16.50
CA ALA A 212 -9.01 -12.00 -16.54
C ALA A 212 -9.01 -12.76 -17.88
N LYS A 213 -9.47 -14.02 -17.88
CA LYS A 213 -9.76 -14.72 -19.15
C LYS A 213 -10.76 -13.90 -19.96
N PRO A 214 -10.56 -13.76 -21.29
CA PRO A 214 -11.62 -13.28 -22.17
C PRO A 214 -12.85 -14.19 -22.13
#